data_AF-A0A351HK03-F1
#
_entry.id   AF-A0A351HK03-F1
#
_cell.length_a   1.000
_cell.length_b   1.000
_cell.length_c   1.000
_cell.angle_alpha   90.00
_cell.angle_beta   90.00
_cell.angle_gamma   90.00
#
_symmetry.space_group_name_H-M   'P 1'
#
loop_
_entity.id
_entity.type
_entity.pdbx_description
1 polymer ?
#
loop_
_entity_poly.entity_id
_entity_poly.type
_entity_poly.pdbx_seq_one_letter_code
_entity_poly.pdbx_strand_id
1 'polypeptide(L)'
;SISVFGYCNKTSGKQLVTLWLDENIPNNTFETQMVELIIENGNFKKPVWVDLFSGRIYEIPKANWGKTGANFTFRIPVYDSPVLIADQSLITIEPKEK
;
A
#
# COMPACT_ATOMS: atom_id res chain seq x y z
N SER A 1 5.01 -15.22 -6.05
CA SER A 1 3.72 -15.04 -5.38
C SER A 1 3.79 -13.78 -4.60
N ILE A 2 2.59 -13.30 -4.32
CA ILE A 2 2.36 -12.12 -3.52
C ILE A 2 1.29 -12.53 -2.53
N SER A 3 1.59 -12.34 -1.26
CA SER A 3 0.61 -12.42 -0.20
C SER A 3 -0.13 -11.08 -0.15
N VAL A 4 -1.47 -11.11 -0.14
CA VAL A 4 -2.32 -9.91 -0.15
C VAL A 4 -3.43 -10.03 0.88
N PHE A 5 -3.57 -9.03 1.74
CA PHE A 5 -4.59 -8.99 2.78
C PHE A 5 -5.33 -7.65 2.78
N GLY A 6 -6.64 -7.68 2.64
CA GLY A 6 -7.50 -6.50 2.65
C GLY A 6 -8.16 -6.28 4.01
N TYR A 7 -8.18 -5.02 4.45
CA TYR A 7 -8.76 -4.57 5.70
C TYR A 7 -9.70 -3.39 5.45
N CYS A 8 -10.72 -3.26 6.30
CA CYS A 8 -11.66 -2.15 6.27
C CYS A 8 -11.84 -1.57 7.67
N ASN A 9 -11.68 -0.26 7.80
CA ASN A 9 -11.93 0.45 9.05
C ASN A 9 -13.44 0.50 9.31
N LYS A 10 -13.87 -0.05 10.45
CA LYS A 10 -15.30 -0.20 10.79
C LYS A 10 -16.09 1.11 10.88
N THR A 11 -15.43 2.23 11.19
CA THR A 11 -16.10 3.52 11.39
C THR A 11 -16.19 4.33 10.10
N SER A 12 -15.08 4.40 9.36
CA SER A 12 -14.98 5.21 8.14
C SER A 12 -15.30 4.45 6.86
N GLY A 13 -15.28 3.11 6.90
CA GLY A 13 -15.41 2.26 5.71
C GLY A 13 -14.22 2.38 4.74
N LYS A 14 -13.13 3.04 5.14
CA LYS A 14 -11.92 3.16 4.33
C LYS A 14 -11.08 1.89 4.42
N GLN A 15 -10.36 1.59 3.36
CA GLN A 15 -9.60 0.35 3.25
C GLN A 15 -8.11 0.57 3.43
N LEU A 16 -7.46 -0.54 3.77
CA LEU A 16 -6.03 -0.72 3.86
C LEU A 16 -5.73 -2.10 3.27
N VAL A 17 -4.69 -2.21 2.45
CA VAL A 17 -4.25 -3.47 1.86
C VAL A 17 -2.79 -3.67 2.17
N THR A 18 -2.45 -4.82 2.74
CA THR A 18 -1.08 -5.25 2.99
C THR A 18 -0.66 -6.22 1.91
N LEU A 19 0.57 -6.07 1.41
CA LEU A 19 1.15 -6.97 0.43
C LEU A 19 2.67 -7.11 0.56
N TRP A 20 3.20 -8.28 0.20
CA TRP A 20 4.65 -8.56 0.14
C TRP A 20 4.94 -9.73 -0.79
N LEU A 21 6.19 -9.86 -1.21
CA LEU A 21 6.69 -11.04 -1.92
C LEU A 21 6.90 -12.18 -0.92
N ASP A 22 6.26 -13.32 -1.15
CA ASP A 22 6.27 -14.47 -0.21
C ASP A 22 6.98 -15.71 -0.75
N GLU A 23 7.62 -15.59 -1.91
CA GLU A 23 8.06 -16.75 -2.71
C GLU A 23 9.57 -17.00 -2.70
N ASN A 24 10.35 -16.26 -1.92
CA ASN A 24 11.81 -16.38 -1.92
C ASN A 24 12.40 -16.57 -0.52
N ILE A 25 13.60 -17.17 -0.49
CA ILE A 25 14.44 -17.20 0.70
C ILE A 25 14.77 -15.73 1.04
N PRO A 26 14.60 -15.32 2.32
CA PRO A 26 14.92 -13.97 2.74
C PRO A 26 16.33 -13.58 2.32
N ASN A 27 16.44 -12.44 1.65
CA ASN A 27 17.73 -11.88 1.26
C ASN A 27 17.85 -10.43 1.73
N ASN A 28 19.08 -9.93 1.81
CA ASN A 28 19.34 -8.57 2.31
C ASN A 28 19.32 -7.52 1.18
N THR A 29 18.61 -7.76 0.08
CA THR A 29 18.45 -6.76 -0.99
C THR A 29 17.12 -6.04 -0.86
N PHE A 30 17.10 -4.76 -1.25
CA PHE A 30 15.89 -3.94 -1.30
C PHE A 30 15.37 -3.85 -2.73
N GLU A 31 15.54 -4.92 -3.51
CA GLU A 31 15.08 -4.95 -4.89
C GLU A 31 13.56 -4.99 -4.93
N THR A 32 12.97 -3.91 -5.43
CA THR A 32 11.52 -3.80 -5.58
C THR A 32 11.09 -4.27 -6.97
N GLN A 33 9.99 -5.00 -7.04
CA GLN A 33 9.26 -5.22 -8.29
C GLN A 33 7.99 -4.36 -8.33
N MET A 34 7.65 -3.86 -9.52
CA MET A 34 6.42 -3.11 -9.72
C MET A 34 5.24 -4.09 -9.87
N VAL A 35 4.27 -3.98 -8.97
CA VAL A 35 3.06 -4.81 -8.96
C VAL A 35 1.86 -3.95 -9.31
N GLU A 36 0.96 -4.48 -10.14
CA GLU A 36 -0.35 -3.89 -10.39
C GLU A 36 -1.43 -4.64 -9.60
N LEU A 37 -2.27 -3.90 -8.88
CA LEU A 37 -3.38 -4.44 -8.10
C LEU A 37 -4.66 -3.66 -8.43
N ILE A 38 -5.77 -4.39 -8.56
CA ILE A 38 -7.11 -3.81 -8.62
C ILE A 38 -7.81 -4.10 -7.30
N ILE A 39 -8.25 -3.05 -6.60
CA ILE A 39 -9.09 -3.13 -5.41
C ILE A 39 -10.51 -2.81 -5.84
N GLU A 40 -11.37 -3.83 -5.78
CA GLU A 40 -12.79 -3.68 -6.08
C GLU A 40 -13.52 -3.01 -4.93
N ASN A 41 -14.55 -2.21 -5.27
CA ASN A 41 -15.35 -1.48 -4.29
C ASN A 41 -14.50 -0.69 -3.29
N GLY A 42 -13.51 0.01 -3.84
CA GLY A 42 -12.51 0.76 -3.11
C GLY A 42 -13.06 2.02 -2.43
N ASN A 43 -12.52 2.40 -1.28
CA ASN A 43 -12.82 3.67 -0.62
C ASN A 43 -11.55 4.40 -0.18
N PHE A 44 -10.87 5.01 -1.16
CA PHE A 44 -9.68 5.83 -0.96
C PHE A 44 -9.94 7.27 -1.42
N LYS A 45 -9.58 8.24 -0.57
CA LYS A 45 -9.55 9.68 -0.87
C LYS A 45 -8.13 10.15 -1.16
N LYS A 46 -7.16 9.74 -0.33
CA LYS A 46 -5.74 10.08 -0.50
C LYS A 46 -4.90 8.82 -0.21
N PRO A 47 -4.75 7.93 -1.19
CA PRO A 47 -3.97 6.71 -0.99
C PRO A 47 -2.48 7.03 -0.86
N VAL A 48 -1.82 6.32 0.06
CA VAL A 48 -0.38 6.39 0.34
C VAL A 48 0.22 4.99 0.29
N TRP A 49 1.49 4.93 -0.10
CA TRP A 49 2.32 3.73 0.02
C TRP A 49 3.10 3.81 1.32
N VAL A 50 2.96 2.80 2.18
CA VAL A 50 3.66 2.74 3.47
C VAL A 50 4.63 1.58 3.44
N ASP A 51 5.89 1.88 3.72
CA ASP A 51 6.90 0.87 3.97
C ASP A 51 6.92 0.54 5.46
N LEU A 52 6.40 -0.64 5.84
CA LEU A 52 6.30 -1.01 7.25
C LEU A 52 7.66 -1.33 7.87
N PHE A 53 8.66 -1.69 7.07
CA PHE A 53 10.01 -1.95 7.56
C PHE A 53 10.69 -0.66 8.00
N SER A 54 10.66 0.39 7.17
CA SER A 54 11.29 1.68 7.51
C SER A 54 10.38 2.67 8.25
N GLY A 55 9.08 2.39 8.32
CA GLY A 55 8.07 3.30 8.88
C GLY A 55 7.79 4.53 8.01
N ARG A 56 8.32 4.58 6.79
CA ARG A 56 8.19 5.73 5.89
C ARG A 56 6.88 5.67 5.10
N ILE A 57 6.30 6.84 4.91
CA ILE A 57 5.04 7.03 4.17
C ILE A 57 5.33 7.88 2.95
N TYR A 58 4.86 7.43 1.80
CA TYR A 58 5.07 8.08 0.53
C TYR A 58 3.74 8.34 -0.17
N GLU A 59 3.64 9.49 -0.82
CA GLU A 59 2.53 9.74 -1.75
C GLU A 59 2.68 8.83 -2.96
N ILE A 60 1.58 8.20 -3.40
CA ILE A 60 1.56 7.44 -4.64
C ILE A 60 1.37 8.44 -5.79
N PRO A 61 2.31 8.54 -6.75
CA PRO A 61 2.18 9.43 -7.89
C PRO A 61 0.86 9.22 -8.62
N LYS A 62 0.23 10.30 -9.11
CA LYS A 62 -1.06 10.22 -9.80
C LYS A 62 -1.06 9.34 -11.04
N ALA A 63 0.09 9.19 -11.70
CA ALA A 63 0.25 8.28 -12.83
C ALA A 63 0.21 6.79 -12.43
N ASN A 64 0.42 6.49 -11.14
CA ASN A 64 0.55 5.14 -10.61
C ASN A 64 -0.75 4.63 -9.95
N TRP A 65 -1.83 5.42 -9.96
CA TRP A 65 -3.12 4.92 -9.53
C TRP A 65 -4.29 5.67 -10.17
N GLY A 66 -5.42 4.99 -10.29
CA GLY A 66 -6.64 5.55 -10.87
C GLY A 66 -7.89 4.91 -10.28
N LYS A 67 -9.04 5.52 -10.57
CA LYS A 67 -10.36 5.03 -10.16
C LYS A 67 -11.26 4.92 -11.38
N THR A 68 -11.91 3.77 -11.55
CA THR A 68 -12.94 3.53 -12.58
C THR A 68 -14.17 2.97 -11.88
N GLY A 69 -15.26 3.74 -11.83
CA GLY A 69 -16.45 3.36 -11.06
C GLY A 69 -16.11 3.21 -9.58
N ALA A 70 -16.32 2.03 -9.01
CA ALA A 70 -15.94 1.71 -7.63
C ALA A 70 -14.54 1.10 -7.50
N ASN A 71 -13.87 0.78 -8.61
CA ASN A 71 -12.61 0.04 -8.59
C ASN A 71 -11.41 0.99 -8.62
N PHE A 72 -10.37 0.65 -7.87
CA PHE A 72 -9.12 1.39 -7.83
C PHE A 72 -7.98 0.52 -8.36
N THR A 73 -7.22 1.04 -9.32
CA THR A 73 -6.01 0.39 -9.83
C THR A 73 -4.79 1.08 -9.24
N PHE A 74 -3.83 0.30 -8.75
CA PHE A 74 -2.57 0.77 -8.18
C PHE A 74 -1.40 0.06 -8.82
N ARG A 75 -0.32 0.81 -9.10
CA ARG A 75 0.97 0.29 -9.56
C ARG A 75 2.08 0.74 -8.60
N ILE A 76 2.49 -0.16 -7.70
CA ILE A 76 3.38 0.17 -6.57
C ILE A 76 4.60 -0.76 -6.48
N PRO A 77 5.70 -0.28 -5.87
CA PRO A 77 6.83 -1.14 -5.56
C PRO A 77 6.49 -2.11 -4.41
N VAL A 78 6.89 -3.37 -4.57
CA VAL A 78 6.76 -4.43 -3.56
C VAL A 78 8.08 -5.19 -3.49
N TYR A 79 8.49 -5.56 -2.29
CA TYR A 79 9.74 -6.29 -2.04
C TYR A 79 9.54 -7.32 -0.91
N ASP A 80 10.63 -7.93 -0.45
CA ASP A 80 10.67 -8.94 0.60
C ASP A 80 10.45 -8.33 2.01
N SER A 81 9.39 -7.52 2.15
CA SER A 81 8.87 -6.99 3.41
C SER A 81 7.44 -6.46 3.20
N PRO A 82 6.60 -6.46 4.24
CA PRO A 82 5.24 -5.91 4.18
C PRO A 82 5.21 -4.43 3.78
N VAL A 83 4.39 -4.11 2.78
CA VAL A 83 4.03 -2.74 2.40
C VAL A 83 2.52 -2.55 2.48
N LEU A 84 2.06 -1.30 2.63
CA LEU A 84 0.64 -0.96 2.61
C LEU A 84 0.27 -0.06 1.44
N ILE A 85 -0.93 -0.28 0.91
CA ILE A 85 -1.75 0.76 0.30
C ILE A 85 -2.82 1.12 1.32
N ALA A 86 -2.81 2.35 1.81
CA ALA A 86 -3.79 2.82 2.79
C ALA A 86 -4.30 4.21 2.43
N ASP A 87 -5.52 4.54 2.83
CA ASP A 87 -5.90 5.96 2.85
C ASP A 87 -5.11 6.68 3.96
N GLN A 88 -4.52 7.84 3.65
CA GLN A 88 -3.67 8.58 4.58
C GLN A 88 -4.38 8.87 5.91
N SER A 89 -5.71 9.04 5.93
CA SER A 89 -6.43 9.34 7.17
C SER A 89 -6.50 8.16 8.14
N LEU A 90 -6.07 6.96 7.74
CA LEU A 90 -6.02 5.77 8.60
C LEU A 90 -4.68 5.64 9.34
N ILE A 91 -3.68 6.45 8.98
CA ILE A 91 -2.32 6.36 9.51
C ILE A 91 -2.03 7.60 10.37
N THR A 92 -1.63 7.38 11.62
CA THR A 92 -1.09 8.44 12.47
C THR A 92 0.33 8.73 12.03
N ILE A 93 0.60 9.97 11.61
CA ILE A 93 1.93 10.39 11.15
C ILE A 93 2.53 11.31 12.21
N GLU A 94 3.64 10.88 12.78
CA GLU A 94 4.41 11.74 13.68
C GLU A 94 5.34 12.66 12.86
N PRO A 95 5.49 13.93 13.24
CA PRO A 95 6.49 14.79 12.64
C PRO A 95 7.89 14.22 12.90
N LYS A 96 8.78 14.32 11.91
CA LYS A 96 10.19 13.97 12.12
C LYS A 96 10.77 14.86 13.22
N GLU A 97 11.30 14.27 14.29
CA GLU A 97 12.06 15.00 15.30
C GLU A 97 13.21 15.77 14.63
N LYS A 98 13.43 17.00 15.07
CA LYS A 98 14.41 17.93 14.49
C LYS A 98 15.83 17.57 14.83
#